data_AF-A0A3M1F8S9-F1
#
_entry.id   AF-A0A3M1F8S9-F1
#
_cell.length_a   1.000
_cell.length_b   1.000
_cell.length_c   1.000
_cell.angle_alpha   90.00
_cell.angle_beta   90.00
_cell.angle_gamma   90.00
#
_symmetry.space_group_name_H-M   'P 1'
#
loop_
_entity.id
_entity.type
_entity.pdbx_description
1 polymer ?
#
loop_
_entity_poly.entity_id
_entity_poly.type
_entity_poly.pdbx_seq_one_letter_code
_entity_poly.pdbx_strand_id
1 'polypeptide(L)'
;MTKKISISLPEGYVTKYEKARLIGTRALQISMGAPLLVKLSKKELEALEYNPIEIAKREFEAGKLQIEVDRKKITEKLERSSPSVYRKQRT
;
A
#
# COMPACT_ATOMS: atom_id res chain seq x y z
N MET A 1 30.12 4.89 -11.80
CA MET A 1 29.98 3.97 -10.64
C MET A 1 28.61 4.18 -10.01
N THR A 2 27.57 3.44 -10.44
CA THR A 2 26.22 3.58 -9.88
C THR A 2 26.11 2.79 -8.58
N LYS A 3 25.98 3.51 -7.46
CA LYS A 3 25.80 2.92 -6.13
C LYS A 3 24.42 2.24 -6.10
N LYS A 4 24.38 0.91 -6.16
CA LYS A 4 23.15 0.14 -5.92
C LYS A 4 22.78 0.33 -4.45
N ILE A 5 21.76 1.15 -4.18
CA ILE A 5 21.21 1.30 -2.83
C ILE A 5 20.25 0.14 -2.62
N SER A 6 20.74 -0.94 -2.01
CA SER A 6 19.90 -2.04 -1.53
C SER A 6 19.25 -1.62 -0.21
N ILE A 7 18.01 -1.14 -0.27
CA ILE A 7 17.22 -0.84 0.93
C ILE A 7 16.57 -2.16 1.36
N SER A 8 17.19 -2.89 2.28
CA SER A 8 16.58 -4.03 2.96
C SER A 8 15.84 -3.53 4.20
N LEU A 9 14.51 -3.44 4.14
CA LEU A 9 13.68 -3.21 5.33
C LEU A 9 13.45 -4.54 6.05
N PRO A 10 13.42 -4.57 7.39
CA PRO A 10 13.06 -5.78 8.13
C PRO A 10 11.62 -6.19 7.83
N GLU A 11 11.37 -7.51 7.84
CA GLU A 11 10.03 -8.07 7.65
C GLU A 11 9.09 -7.53 8.75
N GLY A 12 7.90 -7.06 8.35
CA GLY A 12 6.92 -6.43 9.25
C GLY A 12 7.04 -4.91 9.43
N TYR A 13 8.04 -4.25 8.84
CA TYR A 13 8.16 -2.79 8.93
C TYR A 13 7.42 -2.09 7.80
N VAL A 14 6.47 -1.21 8.11
CA VAL A 14 5.79 -0.34 7.13
C VAL A 14 6.50 1.01 7.07
N THR A 15 6.94 1.43 5.89
CA THR A 15 7.55 2.77 5.74
C THR A 15 6.52 3.88 5.93
N LYS A 16 6.96 5.08 6.30
CA LYS A 16 6.07 6.26 6.39
C LYS A 16 5.29 6.52 5.10
N TYR A 17 5.89 6.20 3.94
CA TYR A 17 5.27 6.36 2.62
C TYR A 17 4.20 5.30 2.37
N GLU A 18 4.50 4.04 2.68
CA GLU A 18 3.54 2.94 2.58
C GLU A 18 2.35 3.16 3.53
N LYS A 19 2.62 3.57 4.77
CA LYS A 19 1.56 3.90 5.75
C LYS A 19 0.63 4.99 5.23
N ALA A 20 1.19 6.10 4.74
CA ALA A 20 0.40 7.18 4.16
C ALA A 20 -0.43 6.71 2.95
N ARG A 21 0.16 5.86 2.09
CA ARG A 21 -0.53 5.33 0.91
C ARG A 21 -1.67 4.38 1.27
N LEU A 22 -1.46 3.47 2.22
CA LEU A 22 -2.47 2.54 2.71
C LEU A 22 -3.68 3.28 3.28
N ILE A 23 -3.44 4.27 4.15
CA ILE A 23 -4.51 5.08 4.74
C ILE A 23 -5.25 5.87 3.64
N GLY A 24 -4.52 6.51 2.73
CA GLY A 24 -5.14 7.29 1.65
C GLY A 24 -5.99 6.45 0.70
N THR A 25 -5.48 5.29 0.26
CA THR A 25 -6.25 4.38 -0.59
C THR A 25 -7.47 3.83 0.13
N ARG A 26 -7.35 3.50 1.43
CA ARG A 26 -8.51 3.02 2.20
C ARG A 26 -9.55 4.11 2.42
N ALA A 27 -9.12 5.34 2.75
CA ALA A 27 -10.03 6.47 2.91
C ALA A 27 -10.86 6.71 1.63
N LEU A 28 -10.23 6.60 0.46
CA LEU A 28 -10.93 6.70 -0.82
C LEU A 28 -12.01 5.60 -0.97
N GLN A 29 -11.71 4.35 -0.62
CA GLN A 29 -12.70 3.28 -0.67
C GLN A 29 -13.90 3.57 0.24
N ILE A 30 -13.65 4.06 1.46
CA ILE A 30 -14.71 4.42 2.41
C ILE A 30 -15.57 5.56 1.85
N SER A 31 -14.96 6.58 1.25
CA SER A 31 -15.69 7.67 0.58
C SER A 31 -16.59 7.18 -0.56
N MET A 32 -16.21 6.07 -1.21
CA MET A 32 -17.01 5.43 -2.26
C MET A 32 -18.09 4.49 -1.72
N GLY A 33 -18.31 4.45 -0.40
CA GLY A 33 -19.31 3.59 0.24
C GLY A 33 -18.87 2.15 0.44
N ALA A 34 -17.56 1.86 0.42
CA ALA A 34 -17.06 0.54 0.75
C ALA A 34 -17.38 0.16 2.21
N PRO A 35 -17.60 -1.13 2.50
CA PRO A 35 -17.92 -1.58 3.85
C PRO A 35 -16.78 -1.35 4.84
N LEU A 36 -17.14 -0.91 6.05
CA LEU A 36 -16.24 -0.75 7.18
C LEU A 36 -16.02 -2.11 7.88
N LEU A 37 -14.76 -2.42 8.19
CA LEU A 37 -14.31 -3.67 8.81
C LEU A 37 -14.15 -3.56 10.33
N VAL A 38 -14.05 -2.33 10.84
CA VAL A 38 -14.09 -2.05 12.28
C VAL A 38 -15.53 -1.83 12.72
N LYS A 39 -15.90 -2.44 13.85
CA LYS A 39 -17.18 -2.19 14.53
C LYS A 39 -17.08 -0.82 15.22
N LEU A 40 -17.32 0.25 14.47
CA LEU A 40 -17.48 1.58 15.05
C LEU A 40 -18.90 1.70 15.61
N SER A 41 -19.02 2.10 16.87
CA SER A 41 -20.32 2.46 17.43
C SER A 41 -20.83 3.77 16.79
N LYS A 42 -22.15 3.99 16.77
CA LYS A 42 -22.73 5.24 16.22
C LYS A 42 -22.15 6.49 16.88
N LYS A 43 -21.84 6.42 18.17
CA LYS A 43 -21.19 7.51 18.94
C LYS A 43 -19.79 7.82 18.43
N GLU A 44 -19.02 6.80 18.05
CA GLU A 44 -17.67 7.00 17.50
C GLU A 44 -17.73 7.55 16.07
N LEU A 45 -18.71 7.13 15.27
CA LEU A 45 -18.92 7.68 13.92
C LEU A 45 -19.32 9.16 13.96
N GLU A 46 -20.22 9.54 14.88
CA GLU A 46 -20.60 10.93 15.10
C GLU A 46 -19.42 11.77 15.64
N ALA A 47 -18.63 11.23 16.56
CA ALA A 47 -17.43 11.91 17.06
C ALA A 47 -16.34 12.11 16.00
N LEU A 48 -16.30 11.26 14.98
CA LEU A 48 -15.34 11.35 13.87
C LEU A 48 -15.89 12.13 12.67
N GLU A 49 -17.09 12.73 12.80
CA GLU A 49 -17.77 13.47 11.74
C GLU A 49 -17.90 12.68 10.43
N TYR A 50 -17.93 11.34 10.52
CA TYR A 50 -17.88 10.43 9.36
C TYR A 50 -16.69 10.67 8.41
N ASN A 51 -15.58 11.22 8.91
CA ASN A 51 -14.41 11.52 8.10
C ASN A 51 -13.73 10.21 7.61
N PRO A 52 -13.64 9.97 6.29
CA PRO A 52 -13.07 8.74 5.73
C PRO A 52 -11.62 8.49 6.12
N ILE A 53 -10.84 9.56 6.33
CA ILE A 53 -9.42 9.47 6.70
C ILE A 53 -9.27 8.94 8.12
N GLU A 54 -10.07 9.47 9.06
CA GLU A 54 -10.01 9.05 10.46
C GLU A 54 -10.53 7.62 10.63
N ILE A 55 -11.57 7.25 9.89
CA ILE A 55 -12.06 5.86 9.84
C ILE A 55 -10.96 4.93 9.31
N ALA A 56 -10.28 5.30 8.21
CA ALA A 56 -9.18 4.52 7.66
C ALA A 56 -7.99 4.37 8.64
N LYS A 57 -7.68 5.42 9.43
CA LYS A 57 -6.66 5.35 10.49
C LYS A 57 -7.04 4.35 11.57
N ARG A 58 -8.30 4.38 12.05
CA ARG A 58 -8.79 3.40 13.03
C ARG A 58 -8.72 1.96 12.52
N GLU A 59 -9.04 1.74 11.23
CA GLU A 59 -8.89 0.42 10.62
C GLU A 59 -7.43 -0.02 10.48
N PHE A 60 -6.52 0.91 10.17
CA PHE A 60 -5.08 0.66 10.15
C PHE A 60 -4.56 0.26 11.53
N GLU A 61 -4.94 0.99 12.58
CA GLU A 61 -4.54 0.71 13.97
C GLU A 61 -5.11 -0.61 14.49
N ALA A 62 -6.31 -0.99 14.06
CA ALA A 62 -6.91 -2.28 14.36
C ALA A 62 -6.29 -3.44 13.56
N GLY A 63 -5.40 -3.18 12.60
CA GLY A 63 -4.79 -4.19 11.74
C GLY A 63 -5.77 -4.89 10.79
N LYS A 64 -6.92 -4.26 10.50
CA LYS A 64 -8.02 -4.86 9.70
C LYS A 64 -8.02 -4.41 8.24
N LEU A 65 -6.96 -3.78 7.76
CA LEU A 65 -6.88 -3.37 6.36
C LEU A 65 -6.79 -4.57 5.43
N GLN A 66 -7.74 -4.69 4.51
CA GLN A 66 -7.71 -5.65 3.41
C GLN A 66 -6.89 -5.10 2.23
N ILE A 67 -5.71 -4.54 2.50
CA ILE A 67 -4.81 -3.98 1.49
C ILE A 67 -3.38 -4.38 1.83
N GLU A 68 -2.70 -5.01 0.87
CA GLU A 68 -1.32 -5.45 1.01
C GLU A 68 -0.38 -4.55 0.19
N VAL A 69 0.89 -4.47 0.61
CA VAL A 69 1.93 -3.71 -0.08
C VAL A 69 2.84 -4.66 -0.86
N ASP A 70 2.71 -4.66 -2.19
CA ASP A 70 3.64 -5.36 -3.08
C ASP A 70 4.91 -4.52 -3.32
N ARG A 71 6.05 -5.00 -2.80
CA ARG A 71 7.37 -4.36 -2.96
C ARG A 71 8.10 -4.95 -4.15
N LYS A 72 7.89 -4.37 -5.33
CA LYS A 72 8.66 -4.76 -6.53
C LYS A 72 10.12 -4.34 -6.40
N LYS A 73 11.04 -5.31 -6.40
CA LYS A 73 12.48 -5.04 -6.49
C LYS A 73 12.78 -4.48 -7.89
N ILE A 74 13.44 -3.31 -7.92
CA ILE A 74 13.76 -2.56 -9.15
C ILE A 74 14.59 -3.41 -10.13
N THR A 75 15.35 -4.38 -9.61
CA THR A 75 16.16 -5.34 -10.38
C THR A 75 15.33 -6.09 -11.44
N GLU A 76 14.10 -6.48 -11.12
CA GLU A 76 13.26 -7.27 -12.02
C GLU A 76 12.71 -6.45 -13.20
N LYS A 77 12.66 -5.12 -13.06
CA LYS A 77 12.20 -4.20 -14.11
C LYS A 77 13.29 -4.00 -15.17
N LEU A 78 14.55 -3.94 -14.76
CA LEU A 78 15.71 -3.78 -15.65
C LEU A 78 15.93 -5.01 -16.55
N GLU A 79 15.66 -6.21 -16.04
CA GLU A 79 15.75 -7.45 -16.83
C GLU A 79 14.63 -7.55 -17.87
N ARG A 80 13.38 -7.21 -17.50
CA ARG A 80 12.25 -7.19 -18.45
C ARG A 80 12.38 -6.11 -19.53
N SER A 81 13.07 -5.01 -19.23
CA SER A 81 13.31 -3.90 -20.18
C SER A 81 14.59 -4.04 -20.99
N SER A 82 15.40 -5.09 -20.79
CA SER A 82 16.62 -5.32 -21.56
C SER A 82 16.27 -5.96 -22.91
N PRO A 83 16.37 -5.24 -24.05
CA PRO A 83 15.92 -5.74 -25.36
C PRO A 83 16.74 -6.93 -25.90
N SER A 84 17.86 -7.28 -25.26
CA SER A 84 18.79 -8.32 -25.73
C SER A 84 18.23 -9.74 -25.64
N VAL A 85 17.23 -10.00 -24.78
CA VAL A 85 16.62 -11.34 -24.62
C VAL A 85 15.72 -11.69 -25.81
N TYR A 86 15.14 -10.68 -26.49
CA TYR A 86 14.29 -10.90 -27.68
C TYR A 86 15.06 -11.26 -28.96
N ARG A 87 16.39 -11.09 -28.99
CA ARG A 87 17.19 -11.30 -30.22
C ARG A 87 17.62 -12.75 -30.46
N LYS A 88 17.41 -13.66 -29.50
CA LYS A 88 17.94 -15.04 -29.56
C LYS A 88 16.97 -16.09 -30.12
N GLN A 89 15.79 -15.70 -30.60
CA GLN A 89 14.79 -16.62 -31.16
C GLN A 89 14.59 -16.49 -32.69
N ARG A 90 15.49 -15.78 -33.38
CA ARG A 90 15.46 -15.64 -34.84
C ARG A 90 16.85 -15.83 -35.44
N THR A 91 17.32 -17.07 -35.46
CA THR A 91 18.29 -17.61 -36.42
C THR A 91 18.08 -19.11 -36.50
#